data_AF-A0A958B5E9-F1
#
_entry.id   AF-A0A958B5E9-F1
#
_cell.length_a   1.000
_cell.length_b   1.000
_cell.length_c   1.000
_cell.angle_alpha   90.00
_cell.angle_beta   90.00
_cell.angle_gamma   90.00
#
_symmetry.space_group_name_H-M   'P 1'
#
loop_
_entity.id
_entity.type
_entity.pdbx_description
1 polymer ?
#
loop_
_entity_poly.entity_id
_entity_poly.type
_entity_poly.pdbx_seq_one_letter_code
_entity_poly.pdbx_strand_id
1 'polypeptide(L)'
;GEPREVHHFALLIGYGATAVNPYMAYETLYDMIDQGLVTDIVYDKAKYNYIKAASKGVIKVCSKMGISTLQSYCGAQIFEALGLSQELVDKYFTWTPTRIQGIGLREIYHEVRRRHQRAYPERDDAPGVLVPGGDYQWRAEGERHLFTPITIHKLQAAVRTRGDEIWNRGFKTFKEYSALVNAQEE
;
A
#
# COMPACT_ATOMS: atom_id res chain seq x y z
N GLY A 1 -5.95 -11.33 4.69
CA GLY A 1 -4.95 -10.26 4.52
C GLY A 1 -4.73 -9.66 5.88
N GLU A 2 -3.65 -10.07 6.54
CA GLU A 2 -3.43 -9.75 7.96
C GLU A 2 -2.67 -8.44 8.17
N PRO A 3 -2.81 -7.81 9.35
CA PRO A 3 -2.08 -6.60 9.69
C PRO A 3 -0.57 -6.89 9.66
N ARG A 4 0.17 -6.03 8.97
CA ARG A 4 1.61 -6.19 8.73
C ARG A 4 2.35 -4.86 8.69
N GLU A 5 1.68 -3.82 8.19
CA GLU A 5 2.19 -2.44 8.13
C GLU A 5 1.66 -1.62 9.30
N VAL A 6 2.41 -0.59 9.68
CA VAL A 6 2.05 0.35 10.77
C VAL A 6 0.63 0.89 10.61
N HIS A 7 0.23 1.22 9.37
CA HIS A 7 -1.11 1.74 9.10
C HIS A 7 -2.22 0.73 9.40
N HIS A 8 -2.00 -0.57 9.16
CA HIS A 8 -2.99 -1.61 9.49
C HIS A 8 -3.24 -1.67 10.99
N PHE A 9 -2.17 -1.62 11.80
CA PHE A 9 -2.29 -1.62 13.26
C PHE A 9 -2.98 -0.36 13.77
N ALA A 10 -2.59 0.81 13.24
CA ALA A 10 -3.21 2.08 13.60
C ALA A 10 -4.72 2.10 13.26
N LEU A 11 -5.10 1.60 12.08
CA LEU A 11 -6.49 1.52 11.64
C LEU A 11 -7.30 0.58 12.55
N LEU A 12 -6.81 -0.62 12.82
CA LEU A 12 -7.50 -1.58 13.71
C LEU A 12 -7.73 -0.98 15.10
N ILE A 13 -6.70 -0.37 15.70
CA ILE A 13 -6.82 0.26 17.03
C ILE A 13 -7.77 1.46 16.97
N GLY A 14 -7.65 2.32 15.95
CA GLY A 14 -8.49 3.51 15.77
C GLY A 14 -9.98 3.19 15.59
N TYR A 15 -10.32 1.98 15.12
CA TYR A 15 -11.68 1.47 15.01
C TYR A 15 -12.08 0.49 16.15
N GLY A 16 -11.27 0.36 17.20
CA GLY A 16 -11.68 -0.27 18.47
C GLY A 16 -10.98 -1.57 18.85
N ALA A 17 -9.98 -2.03 18.10
CA ALA A 17 -9.20 -3.20 18.51
C ALA A 17 -8.31 -2.89 19.72
N THR A 18 -8.52 -3.59 20.84
CA THR A 18 -7.72 -3.44 22.07
C THR A 18 -6.32 -4.06 21.93
N ALA A 19 -6.22 -5.12 21.14
CA ALA A 19 -4.97 -5.82 20.87
C ALA A 19 -5.00 -6.41 19.46
N VAL A 20 -3.83 -6.52 18.83
CA VAL A 20 -3.67 -7.12 17.51
C VAL A 20 -2.57 -8.16 17.58
N ASN A 21 -2.87 -9.39 17.15
CA ASN A 21 -1.91 -10.48 17.03
C ASN A 21 -1.61 -10.73 15.53
N PRO A 22 -0.50 -10.20 14.98
CA PRO A 22 -0.13 -10.39 13.57
C PRO A 22 0.58 -11.74 13.36
N TYR A 23 -0.16 -12.84 13.52
CA TYR A 23 0.42 -14.19 13.52
C TYR A 23 1.06 -14.56 12.18
N MET A 24 0.47 -14.26 11.03
CA MET A 24 1.11 -14.53 9.74
C MET A 24 2.38 -13.71 9.52
N ALA A 25 2.49 -12.51 10.13
CA ALA A 25 3.74 -11.76 10.06
C ALA A 25 4.84 -12.48 10.85
N TYR A 26 4.50 -13.09 11.98
CA TYR A 26 5.44 -13.91 12.76
C TYR A 26 5.86 -15.17 12.00
N GLU A 27 4.92 -15.90 11.40
CA GLU A 27 5.23 -17.07 10.57
C GLU A 27 6.09 -16.69 9.36
N THR A 28 5.80 -15.56 8.70
CA THR A 28 6.64 -15.05 7.61
C THR A 28 8.06 -14.75 8.08
N LEU A 29 8.23 -14.15 9.26
CA LEU A 29 9.56 -13.89 9.81
C LEU A 29 10.32 -15.17 10.14
N TYR A 30 9.63 -16.18 10.67
CA TYR A 30 10.20 -17.48 10.94
C TYR A 30 10.70 -18.15 9.65
N ASP A 31 9.82 -18.22 8.64
CA ASP A 31 10.11 -18.80 7.32
C ASP A 31 11.26 -18.07 6.60
N MET A 32 11.31 -16.74 6.67
CA MET A 32 12.43 -15.97 6.10
C MET A 32 13.77 -16.24 6.78
N ILE A 33 13.79 -16.53 8.08
CA ILE A 33 15.01 -16.90 8.81
C ILE A 33 15.41 -18.33 8.47
N ASP A 34 14.46 -19.25 8.43
CA ASP A 34 14.69 -20.67 8.09
C ASP A 34 15.25 -20.84 6.67
N GLN A 35 14.73 -20.06 5.71
CA GLN A 35 15.24 -20.02 4.34
C GLN A 35 16.56 -19.23 4.19
N GLY A 36 17.08 -18.63 5.25
CA GLY A 36 18.32 -17.83 5.22
C GLY A 36 18.20 -16.49 4.49
N LEU A 37 16.99 -15.99 4.23
CA LEU A 37 16.74 -14.67 3.63
C LEU A 37 17.05 -13.52 4.61
N VAL A 38 16.89 -13.80 5.91
CA VAL A 38 17.25 -12.89 7.01
C VAL A 38 18.30 -13.57 7.86
N THR A 39 19.54 -13.08 7.79
CA THR A 39 20.68 -13.65 8.51
C THR A 39 20.95 -12.90 9.81
N ASP A 40 21.82 -13.46 10.65
CA ASP A 40 22.40 -12.80 11.84
C ASP A 40 21.39 -12.40 12.93
N ILE A 41 20.22 -13.04 12.95
CA ILE A 41 19.20 -12.80 13.98
C ILE A 41 18.41 -14.07 14.29
N VAL A 42 18.18 -14.32 15.58
CA VAL A 42 17.30 -15.40 16.04
C VAL A 42 15.84 -14.96 16.02
N TYR A 43 14.92 -15.91 15.81
CA TYR A 43 13.48 -15.66 15.69
C TYR A 43 12.90 -14.77 16.80
N ASP A 44 13.20 -15.05 18.08
CA ASP A 44 12.70 -14.25 19.20
C ASP A 44 13.14 -12.79 19.13
N LYS A 45 14.37 -12.55 18.66
CA LYS A 45 14.90 -11.19 18.49
C LYS A 45 14.24 -10.50 17.29
N ALA A 46 14.01 -11.21 16.19
CA ALA A 46 13.29 -10.69 15.02
C ALA A 46 11.87 -10.29 15.38
N LYS A 47 11.13 -11.16 16.08
CA LYS A 47 9.79 -10.90 16.61
C LYS A 47 9.78 -9.68 17.54
N TYR A 48 10.72 -9.59 18.49
CA TYR A 48 10.84 -8.42 19.36
C TYR A 48 11.07 -7.13 18.57
N ASN A 49 11.98 -7.15 17.59
CA ASN A 49 12.29 -5.99 16.75
C ASN A 49 11.07 -5.56 15.91
N TYR A 50 10.33 -6.53 15.36
CA TYR A 50 9.10 -6.28 14.61
C TYR A 50 8.04 -5.59 15.48
N ILE A 51 7.75 -6.14 16.67
CA ILE A 51 6.81 -5.54 17.62
C ILE A 51 7.25 -4.13 17.98
N LYS A 52 8.53 -3.94 18.32
CA LYS A 52 9.08 -2.63 18.67
C LYS A 52 8.91 -1.62 17.53
N ALA A 53 9.16 -2.03 16.28
CA ALA A 53 8.98 -1.18 15.11
C ALA A 53 7.51 -0.82 14.88
N ALA A 54 6.60 -1.81 14.94
CA ALA A 54 5.17 -1.60 14.81
C ALA A 54 4.62 -0.67 15.89
N SER A 55 4.97 -0.90 17.17
CA SER A 55 4.54 -0.04 18.29
C SER A 55 5.06 1.38 18.16
N LYS A 56 6.34 1.59 17.81
CA LYS A 56 6.88 2.93 17.54
C LYS A 56 6.18 3.60 16.37
N GLY A 57 5.84 2.83 15.33
CA GLY A 57 5.07 3.30 14.19
C GLY A 57 3.68 3.80 14.58
N VAL A 58 2.94 3.02 15.37
CA VAL A 58 1.61 3.41 15.85
C VAL A 58 1.70 4.67 16.71
N ILE A 59 2.66 4.74 17.64
CA ILE A 59 2.90 5.95 18.46
C ILE A 59 3.18 7.17 17.57
N LYS A 60 3.97 6.99 16.49
CA LYS A 60 4.25 8.06 15.51
C LYS A 60 3.01 8.49 14.74
N VAL A 61 2.07 7.58 14.45
CA VAL A 61 0.78 7.93 13.84
C VAL A 61 -0.06 8.75 14.83
N CYS A 62 -0.19 8.31 16.08
CA CYS A 62 -0.90 9.04 17.13
C CYS A 62 -0.34 10.45 17.33
N SER A 63 0.99 10.59 17.36
CA SER A 63 1.64 11.88 17.61
C SER A 63 1.42 12.89 16.49
N LYS A 64 1.12 12.47 15.25
CA LYS A 64 0.76 13.40 14.16
C LYS A 64 -0.53 14.16 14.45
N MET A 65 -1.42 13.58 15.26
CA MET A 65 -2.70 14.18 15.66
C MET A 65 -2.64 14.82 17.06
N GLY A 66 -1.45 14.87 17.67
CA GLY A 66 -1.27 15.39 19.03
C GLY A 66 -1.79 14.47 20.14
N ILE A 67 -2.02 13.19 19.85
CA ILE A 67 -2.52 12.22 20.83
C ILE A 67 -1.36 11.55 21.55
N SER A 68 -1.37 11.67 22.88
CA SER A 68 -0.29 11.21 23.76
C SER A 68 -0.54 9.83 24.39
N THR A 69 -1.76 9.29 24.32
CA THR A 69 -2.10 7.98 24.90
C THR A 69 -2.80 7.08 23.88
N LEU A 70 -2.49 5.78 23.90
CA LEU A 70 -3.13 4.81 23.02
C LEU A 70 -4.62 4.64 23.35
N GLN A 71 -4.98 4.79 24.63
CA GLN A 71 -6.37 4.72 25.08
C GLN A 71 -7.24 5.79 24.43
N SER A 72 -6.74 7.03 24.31
CA SER A 72 -7.48 8.10 23.63
C SER A 72 -7.53 7.92 22.11
N TYR A 73 -6.60 7.14 21.54
CA TYR A 73 -6.61 6.81 20.11
C TYR A 73 -7.60 5.68 19.77
N CYS A 74 -7.80 4.74 20.70
CA CYS A 74 -8.69 3.59 20.51
C CYS A 74 -10.14 4.04 20.30
N GLY A 75 -10.73 3.67 19.16
CA GLY A 75 -12.10 4.04 18.81
C GLY A 75 -12.31 5.51 18.42
N ALA A 76 -11.24 6.32 18.35
CA ALA A 76 -11.35 7.73 17.99
C ALA A 76 -11.63 7.99 16.49
N GLN A 77 -11.50 6.96 15.65
CA GLN A 77 -11.79 7.01 14.21
C GLN A 77 -11.13 8.19 13.47
N ILE A 78 -9.83 8.42 13.71
CA ILE A 78 -9.09 9.54 13.13
C ILE A 78 -8.60 9.18 11.73
N PHE A 79 -9.56 8.87 10.88
CA PHE A 79 -9.38 8.45 9.50
C PHE A 79 -10.45 9.10 8.63
N GLU A 80 -10.12 9.24 7.35
CA GLU A 80 -11.08 9.60 6.30
C GLU A 80 -11.16 8.42 5.33
N ALA A 81 -12.38 7.97 5.05
CA ALA A 81 -12.62 6.96 4.05
C ALA A 81 -12.65 7.61 2.67
N LEU A 82 -11.92 7.02 1.72
CA LEU A 82 -11.92 7.43 0.32
C LEU A 82 -12.29 6.23 -0.55
N GLY A 83 -13.29 6.40 -1.41
CA GLY A 83 -13.76 5.36 -2.32
C GLY A 83 -14.67 4.32 -1.67
N LEU A 84 -15.17 4.54 -0.44
CA LEU A 84 -16.15 3.68 0.22
C LEU A 84 -17.55 4.30 0.16
N SER A 85 -18.57 3.50 -0.13
CA SER A 85 -19.95 3.98 -0.18
C SER A 85 -20.44 4.49 1.18
N GLN A 86 -21.31 5.50 1.17
CA GLN A 86 -21.88 6.06 2.40
C GLN A 86 -22.64 4.99 3.19
N GLU A 87 -23.41 4.12 2.52
CA GLU A 87 -24.15 3.02 3.16
C GLU A 87 -23.23 2.08 3.95
N LEU A 88 -22.07 1.75 3.41
CA LEU A 88 -21.08 0.90 4.08
C LEU A 88 -20.49 1.60 5.30
N VAL A 89 -20.12 2.87 5.15
CA VAL A 89 -19.54 3.66 6.22
C VAL A 89 -20.54 3.88 7.36
N ASP A 90 -21.79 4.23 7.05
CA ASP A 90 -22.83 4.46 8.06
C ASP A 90 -23.07 3.22 8.92
N LYS A 91 -23.00 2.02 8.32
CA LYS A 91 -23.29 0.76 9.00
C LYS A 91 -22.12 0.19 9.79
N TYR A 92 -20.88 0.30 9.26
CA TYR A 92 -19.72 -0.41 9.83
C TYR A 92 -18.64 0.51 10.40
N PHE A 93 -18.62 1.78 9.99
CA PHE A 93 -17.61 2.78 10.38
C PHE A 93 -18.28 4.12 10.68
N THR A 94 -19.41 4.08 11.39
CA THR A 94 -20.30 5.22 11.61
C THR A 94 -19.52 6.42 12.12
N TRP A 95 -19.80 7.60 11.56
CA TRP A 95 -19.12 8.89 11.80
C TRP A 95 -17.79 9.11 11.07
N THR A 96 -17.28 8.12 10.33
CA THR A 96 -16.12 8.34 9.45
C THR A 96 -16.51 9.18 8.23
N PRO A 97 -15.80 10.28 7.90
CA PRO A 97 -16.06 11.04 6.67
C PRO A 97 -15.77 10.21 5.41
N THR A 98 -16.66 10.25 4.40
CA THR A 98 -16.44 9.67 3.06
C THR A 98 -16.91 10.62 1.95
N ARG A 99 -16.07 11.62 1.63
CA ARG A 99 -16.46 12.68 0.66
C ARG A 99 -16.47 12.17 -0.78
N ILE A 100 -15.55 11.27 -1.09
CA ILE A 100 -15.47 10.57 -2.38
C ILE A 100 -16.01 9.17 -2.13
N GLN A 101 -17.28 8.95 -2.47
CA GLN A 101 -17.92 7.64 -2.33
C GLN A 101 -17.39 6.66 -3.38
N GLY A 102 -17.69 5.38 -3.21
CA GLY A 102 -17.31 4.35 -4.18
C GLY A 102 -17.90 3.00 -3.86
N ILE A 103 -17.02 2.03 -3.66
CA ILE A 103 -17.36 0.61 -3.55
C ILE A 103 -18.16 0.29 -2.28
N GLY A 104 -19.06 -0.69 -2.38
CA GLY A 104 -19.80 -1.24 -1.26
C GLY A 104 -19.35 -2.66 -0.91
N LEU A 105 -20.16 -3.36 -0.11
CA LEU A 105 -19.87 -4.72 0.34
C LEU A 105 -19.72 -5.72 -0.81
N ARG A 106 -20.48 -5.55 -1.89
CA ARG A 106 -20.48 -6.48 -3.02
C ARG A 106 -19.15 -6.45 -3.78
N GLU A 107 -18.64 -5.26 -4.04
CA GLU A 107 -17.37 -5.05 -4.73
C GLU A 107 -16.21 -5.56 -3.85
N ILE A 108 -16.25 -5.25 -2.54
CA ILE A 108 -15.28 -5.77 -1.55
C ILE A 108 -15.29 -7.31 -1.55
N TYR A 109 -16.47 -7.93 -1.55
CA TYR A 109 -16.60 -9.38 -1.65
C TYR A 109 -15.94 -9.93 -2.92
N HIS A 110 -16.20 -9.33 -4.08
CA HIS A 110 -15.60 -9.78 -5.33
C HIS A 110 -14.07 -9.62 -5.33
N GLU A 111 -13.53 -8.57 -4.73
CA GLU A 111 -12.09 -8.37 -4.58
C GLU A 111 -11.45 -9.40 -3.64
N VAL A 112 -12.05 -9.63 -2.47
CA VAL A 112 -11.59 -10.65 -1.51
C VAL A 112 -11.66 -12.05 -2.13
N ARG A 113 -12.76 -12.38 -2.82
CA ARG A 113 -12.95 -13.66 -3.51
C ARG A 113 -11.88 -13.88 -4.59
N ARG A 114 -11.56 -12.87 -5.40
CA ARG A 114 -10.50 -12.98 -6.41
C ARG A 114 -9.14 -13.31 -5.79
N ARG A 115 -8.78 -12.66 -4.67
CA ARG A 115 -7.55 -12.97 -3.92
C ARG A 115 -7.56 -14.39 -3.37
N HIS A 116 -8.70 -14.82 -2.82
CA HIS A 116 -8.87 -16.18 -2.30
C HIS A 116 -8.73 -17.23 -3.41
N GLN A 117 -9.43 -17.08 -4.53
CA GLN A 117 -9.36 -18.01 -5.66
C GLN A 117 -7.96 -18.13 -6.26
N ARG A 118 -7.18 -17.04 -6.23
CA ARG A 118 -5.78 -17.07 -6.67
C ARG A 118 -4.88 -17.89 -5.73
N ALA A 119 -5.14 -17.83 -4.42
CA ALA A 119 -4.38 -18.59 -3.43
C ALA A 119 -4.87 -20.05 -3.30
N TYR A 120 -6.14 -20.29 -3.58
CA TYR A 120 -6.81 -21.59 -3.52
C TYR A 120 -7.58 -21.87 -4.82
N PRO A 121 -6.89 -22.15 -5.94
CA PRO A 121 -7.54 -22.53 -7.19
C PRO A 121 -8.23 -23.90 -7.09
N GLU A 122 -9.21 -24.15 -7.97
CA GLU A 122 -9.94 -25.43 -8.02
C GLU A 122 -9.06 -26.60 -8.51
N ARG A 123 -7.99 -26.27 -9.24
CA ARG A 123 -6.94 -27.20 -9.62
C ARG A 123 -5.71 -26.88 -8.78
N ASP A 124 -4.83 -27.85 -8.55
CA ASP A 124 -3.61 -27.65 -7.76
C ASP A 124 -2.52 -26.93 -8.60
N ASP A 125 -2.85 -25.73 -9.08
CA ASP A 125 -1.99 -24.86 -9.90
C ASP A 125 -1.72 -23.52 -9.21
N ALA A 126 -1.83 -23.49 -7.87
CA ALA A 126 -1.54 -22.32 -7.07
C ALA A 126 -0.09 -21.85 -7.31
N PRO A 127 0.15 -20.56 -7.55
CA PRO A 127 1.52 -20.06 -7.68
C PRO A 127 2.26 -20.25 -6.35
N GLY A 128 3.41 -20.95 -6.39
CA GLY A 128 4.26 -21.16 -5.21
C GLY A 128 5.03 -19.92 -4.74
N VAL A 129 4.86 -18.77 -5.41
CA VAL A 129 5.52 -17.51 -5.08
C VAL A 129 4.53 -16.36 -5.10
N LEU A 130 4.76 -15.36 -4.24
CA LEU A 130 3.98 -14.13 -4.25
C LEU A 130 4.27 -13.32 -5.53
N VAL A 131 3.25 -12.62 -6.01
CA VAL A 131 3.42 -11.66 -7.11
C VAL A 131 4.40 -10.57 -6.64
N PRO A 132 5.38 -10.15 -7.46
CA PRO A 132 6.40 -9.16 -7.07
C PRO A 132 5.86 -7.80 -6.62
N GLY A 133 4.58 -7.53 -6.88
CA GLY A 133 3.89 -6.28 -6.57
C GLY A 133 4.34 -5.14 -7.48
N GLY A 134 4.12 -3.92 -7.01
CA GLY A 134 4.54 -2.71 -7.71
C GLY A 134 4.16 -1.43 -6.99
N ASP A 135 3.65 -1.50 -5.76
CA ASP A 135 3.05 -0.35 -5.09
C ASP A 135 4.07 0.74 -4.74
N TYR A 136 5.24 0.35 -4.23
CA TYR A 136 6.28 1.28 -3.78
C TYR A 136 7.27 1.70 -4.87
N GLN A 137 7.46 0.85 -5.89
CA GLN A 137 8.43 1.09 -6.95
C GLN A 137 7.90 0.52 -8.26
N TRP A 138 8.12 1.28 -9.34
CA TRP A 138 7.75 0.86 -10.68
C TRP A 138 8.36 -0.49 -11.03
N ARG A 139 7.52 -1.37 -11.59
CA ARG A 139 7.89 -2.64 -12.23
C ARG A 139 7.13 -2.76 -13.54
N ALA A 140 7.71 -3.45 -14.51
CA ALA A 140 7.10 -3.59 -15.85
C ALA A 140 5.71 -4.24 -15.81
N GLU A 141 5.52 -5.26 -14.96
CA GLU A 141 4.24 -5.97 -14.76
C GLU A 141 3.56 -5.57 -13.43
N GLY A 142 3.98 -4.46 -12.82
CA GLY A 142 3.45 -3.98 -11.54
C GLY A 142 2.30 -2.99 -11.69
N GLU A 143 1.96 -2.34 -10.58
CA GLU A 143 1.04 -1.20 -10.58
C GLU A 143 1.52 -0.08 -11.51
N ARG A 144 0.58 0.72 -12.02
CA ARG A 144 0.91 1.88 -12.85
C ARG A 144 1.52 2.99 -12.00
N HIS A 145 2.62 3.57 -12.46
CA HIS A 145 3.25 4.76 -11.87
C HIS A 145 3.23 5.90 -12.86
N LEU A 146 2.93 7.11 -12.37
CA LEU A 146 3.03 8.34 -13.16
C LEU A 146 4.45 8.54 -13.73
N PHE A 147 5.47 8.21 -12.92
CA PHE A 147 6.86 8.26 -13.33
C PHE A 147 7.36 6.86 -13.69
N THR A 148 7.60 6.65 -14.98
CA THR A 148 8.17 5.43 -15.55
C THR A 148 9.56 5.74 -16.11
N PRO A 149 10.42 4.73 -16.32
CA PRO A 149 11.71 4.95 -16.97
C PRO A 149 11.58 5.68 -18.32
N ILE A 150 10.51 5.41 -19.07
CA ILE A 150 10.24 6.03 -20.37
C ILE A 150 9.86 7.51 -20.20
N THR A 151 8.93 7.84 -19.29
CA THR A 151 8.52 9.23 -19.08
C THR A 151 9.67 10.08 -18.55
N ILE A 152 10.48 9.52 -17.64
CA ILE A 152 11.70 10.18 -17.13
C ILE A 152 12.72 10.40 -18.26
N HIS A 153 12.99 9.37 -19.08
CA HIS A 153 13.95 9.49 -20.18
C HIS A 153 13.53 10.56 -21.19
N LYS A 154 12.26 10.59 -21.58
CA LYS A 154 11.76 11.60 -22.53
C LYS A 154 11.83 13.03 -21.97
N LEU A 155 11.49 13.21 -20.69
CA LEU A 155 11.63 14.52 -20.04
C LEU A 155 13.10 14.96 -20.00
N GLN A 156 14.02 14.07 -19.61
CA GLN A 156 15.46 14.35 -19.59
C GLN A 156 16.01 14.69 -20.98
N ALA A 157 15.61 13.95 -22.01
CA ALA A 157 16.03 14.19 -23.38
C ALA A 157 15.49 15.54 -23.90
N ALA A 158 14.24 15.89 -23.57
CA ALA A 158 13.64 17.16 -23.94
C ALA A 158 14.42 18.36 -23.34
N VAL A 159 14.75 18.32 -22.04
CA VAL A 159 15.42 19.44 -21.35
C VAL A 159 16.92 19.53 -21.63
N ARG A 160 17.56 18.44 -22.06
CA ARG A 160 18.99 18.43 -22.43
C ARG A 160 19.26 18.91 -23.85
N THR A 161 18.23 18.98 -24.69
CA THR A 161 18.35 19.54 -26.04
C THR A 161 18.66 21.04 -25.94
N ARG A 162 19.70 21.51 -26.64
CA ARG A 162 20.18 22.91 -26.61
C ARG A 162 20.26 23.52 -28.00
N GLY A 163 20.33 24.85 -28.07
CA GLY A 163 20.48 25.60 -29.33
C GLY A 163 19.23 25.53 -30.20
N ASP A 164 19.41 25.62 -31.52
CA ASP A 164 18.31 25.73 -32.48
C ASP A 164 17.43 24.46 -32.54
N GLU A 165 17.92 23.32 -32.02
CA GLU A 165 17.16 22.07 -31.97
C GLU A 165 16.05 22.05 -30.90
N ILE A 166 16.00 23.06 -30.01
CA ILE A 166 15.00 23.12 -28.92
C ILE A 166 13.58 23.06 -29.48
N TRP A 167 13.27 23.81 -30.54
CA TRP A 167 11.91 23.87 -31.09
C TRP A 167 11.53 22.65 -31.94
N ASN A 168 12.50 22.06 -32.64
CA ASN A 168 12.24 20.95 -33.57
C ASN A 168 12.30 19.58 -32.88
N ARG A 169 13.24 19.38 -31.95
CA ARG A 169 13.48 18.10 -31.27
C ARG A 169 13.11 18.16 -29.79
N GLY A 170 13.53 19.19 -29.06
CA GLY A 170 13.25 19.34 -27.63
C GLY A 170 11.76 19.42 -27.33
N PHE A 171 11.05 20.35 -27.98
CA PHE A 171 9.61 20.55 -27.81
C PHE A 171 8.79 19.37 -28.33
N LYS A 172 9.21 18.73 -29.43
CA LYS A 172 8.59 17.48 -29.90
C LYS A 172 8.70 16.37 -28.85
N THR A 173 9.88 16.17 -28.28
CA THR A 173 10.12 15.16 -27.25
C THR A 173 9.34 15.46 -25.96
N PHE A 174 9.19 16.75 -25.62
CA PHE A 174 8.33 17.18 -24.51
C PHE A 174 6.86 16.86 -24.77
N LYS A 175 6.35 17.08 -25.98
CA LYS A 175 4.98 16.69 -26.36
C LYS A 175 4.75 15.19 -26.25
N GLU A 176 5.74 14.38 -26.63
CA GLU A 176 5.67 12.93 -26.46
C GLU A 176 5.67 12.54 -24.98
N TYR A 177 6.48 13.19 -24.14
CA TYR A 177 6.43 13.03 -22.69
C TYR A 177 5.04 13.37 -22.14
N SER A 178 4.49 14.55 -22.47
CA SER A 178 3.18 14.98 -21.96
C SER A 178 2.06 14.06 -22.42
N ALA A 179 2.12 13.56 -23.67
CA ALA A 179 1.15 12.61 -24.17
C ALA A 179 1.18 11.30 -23.38
N LEU A 180 2.38 10.78 -23.05
CA LEU A 180 2.51 9.58 -22.23
C LEU A 180 1.99 9.77 -20.80
N VAL A 181 2.21 10.95 -20.20
CA VAL A 181 1.72 11.24 -18.85
C VAL A 181 0.20 11.38 -18.85
N ASN A 182 -0.37 12.14 -19.80
CA ASN A 182 -1.81 12.36 -19.88
C ASN A 182 -2.58 11.07 -20.22
N ALA A 183 -2.01 10.20 -21.05
CA ALA A 183 -2.63 8.91 -21.39
C ALA A 183 -2.61 7.88 -20.24
N GLN A 184 -1.86 8.14 -19.16
CA GLN A 184 -1.86 7.27 -17.98
C GLN A 184 -3.02 7.56 -17.01
N GLU A 185 -3.74 8.66 -17.20
CA GLU A 185 -4.92 9.02 -16.40
C GLU A 185 -6.21 8.27 -16.82
N GLU A 186 -6.18 7.56 -17.97
CA GLU A 186 -7.25 6.67 -18.47
C GLU A 186 -6.92 5.18 -18.29
#